data_AF-A0A9D6SB58-F1
#
_entry.id   AF-A0A9D6SB58-F1
#
_cell.length_a   1.000
_cell.length_b   1.000
_cell.length_c   1.000
_cell.angle_alpha   90.00
_cell.angle_beta   90.00
_cell.angle_gamma   90.00
#
_symmetry.space_group_name_H-M   'P 1'
#
loop_
_entity.id
_entity.type
_entity.pdbx_description
1 polymer ?
#
loop_
_entity_poly.entity_id
_entity_poly.type
_entity_poly.pdbx_seq_one_letter_code
_entity_poly.pdbx_strand_id
1 'polypeptide(L)'
;MKGVRDGSRRVAVVGGGITGLAAAHRLGEIAGPGIPLSVDLFEAADRPGGVIRTLARGRFLVEPGPDSFITDRPGAIRLAGRIGLAERMIPVRARFARSFVVRAGRLHPTPAGFYLVAPSRILPFLTTPLLGLRGKIRAGLDLILPARTDDADESIGEFVLRRLGRETLDRIAQPMITAVHGGDPMKLSLL
;
A
#
# COMPACT_ATOMS: atom_id res chain seq x y z
N MET A 1 -5.12 -52.35 2.65
CA MET A 1 -4.10 -51.60 3.42
C MET A 1 -4.78 -50.41 4.10
N LYS A 2 -4.93 -50.44 5.43
CA LYS A 2 -5.47 -49.31 6.19
C LYS A 2 -4.35 -48.28 6.34
N GLY A 3 -4.52 -47.11 5.73
CA GLY A 3 -3.54 -46.02 5.82
C GLY A 3 -3.36 -45.59 7.27
N VAL A 4 -2.14 -45.69 7.77
CA VAL A 4 -1.73 -45.10 9.04
C VAL A 4 -1.96 -43.59 8.91
N ARG A 5 -2.92 -43.04 9.66
CA ARG A 5 -3.03 -41.59 9.80
C ARG A 5 -1.84 -41.15 10.62
N ASP A 6 -0.79 -40.67 9.96
CA ASP A 6 0.22 -39.85 10.60
C ASP A 6 -0.51 -38.74 11.37
N GLY A 7 -0.17 -38.56 12.66
CA GLY A 7 -0.79 -37.55 13.54
C GLY A 7 -0.55 -36.11 13.09
N SER A 8 0.20 -35.92 12.01
CA SER A 8 0.45 -34.65 11.34
C SER A 8 -0.80 -34.06 10.68
N ARG A 9 -1.13 -32.81 11.04
CA ARG A 9 -2.17 -32.03 10.39
C ARG A 9 -1.67 -31.56 9.02
N ARG A 10 -2.47 -31.76 7.97
CA ARG A 10 -2.16 -31.29 6.62
C ARG A 10 -2.82 -29.95 6.34
N VAL A 11 -2.05 -29.00 5.81
CA VAL A 11 -2.52 -27.68 5.39
C VAL A 11 -2.18 -27.48 3.92
N ALA A 12 -3.21 -27.23 3.10
CA ALA A 12 -3.03 -26.83 1.72
C ALA A 12 -3.05 -25.30 1.61
N VAL A 13 -2.02 -24.73 0.98
CA VAL A 13 -1.93 -23.32 0.63
C VAL A 13 -2.10 -23.19 -0.87
N VAL A 14 -3.15 -22.49 -1.32
CA VAL A 14 -3.45 -22.29 -2.74
C VAL A 14 -3.04 -20.88 -3.16
N GLY A 15 -2.08 -20.81 -4.09
CA GLY A 15 -1.43 -19.59 -4.57
C GLY A 15 -0.03 -19.42 -4.00
N GLY A 16 0.98 -19.40 -4.86
CA GLY A 16 2.39 -19.14 -4.58
C GLY A 16 2.79 -17.67 -4.70
N GLY A 17 1.86 -16.74 -4.53
CA GLY A 17 2.14 -15.31 -4.36
C GLY A 17 2.71 -14.98 -2.97
N ILE A 18 3.02 -13.71 -2.71
CA ILE A 18 3.60 -13.26 -1.44
C ILE A 18 2.78 -13.70 -0.21
N THR A 19 1.46 -13.66 -0.29
CA THR A 19 0.56 -14.09 0.79
C THR A 19 0.71 -15.58 1.09
N GLY A 20 0.63 -16.44 0.06
CA GLY A 20 0.73 -17.88 0.24
C GLY A 20 2.13 -18.33 0.64
N LEU A 21 3.18 -17.74 0.05
CA LEU A 21 4.57 -18.00 0.45
C LEU A 21 4.82 -17.59 1.91
N ALA A 22 4.34 -16.42 2.34
CA ALA A 22 4.47 -15.97 3.72
C ALA A 22 3.69 -16.87 4.70
N ALA A 23 2.50 -17.31 4.32
CA ALA A 23 1.68 -18.24 5.10
C ALA A 23 2.37 -19.61 5.23
N ALA A 24 2.81 -20.20 4.12
CA ALA A 24 3.52 -21.48 4.11
C ALA A 24 4.83 -21.41 4.92
N HIS A 25 5.60 -20.33 4.76
CA HIS A 25 6.80 -20.09 5.57
C HIS A 25 6.48 -20.03 7.06
N ARG A 26 5.45 -19.27 7.46
CA ARG A 26 5.06 -19.16 8.86
C ARG A 26 4.54 -20.48 9.43
N LEU A 27 3.80 -21.25 8.64
CA LEU A 27 3.35 -22.59 9.02
C LEU A 27 4.53 -23.56 9.22
N GLY A 28 5.56 -23.46 8.37
CA GLY A 28 6.81 -24.21 8.53
C GLY A 28 7.58 -23.84 9.80
N GLU A 29 7.63 -22.55 10.16
CA GLU A 29 8.29 -22.09 11.40
C GLU A 29 7.60 -22.60 12.68
N ILE A 30 6.27 -22.74 12.67
CA ILE A 30 5.53 -23.23 13.83
C ILE A 30 5.43 -24.76 13.85
N ALA A 31 5.71 -25.42 12.72
CA ALA A 31 5.76 -26.86 12.64
C ALA A 31 6.95 -27.37 13.47
N GLY A 32 6.68 -28.35 14.32
CA GLY A 32 7.70 -28.93 15.19
C GLY A 32 7.15 -30.15 15.94
N PRO A 33 7.94 -30.78 16.83
CA PRO A 33 7.51 -31.99 17.53
C PRO A 33 6.19 -31.85 18.30
N GLY A 34 5.87 -30.65 18.80
CA GLY A 34 4.61 -30.36 19.50
C GLY A 34 3.44 -29.95 18.60
N ILE A 35 3.69 -29.66 17.32
CA ILE A 35 2.68 -29.28 16.32
C ILE A 35 3.06 -29.93 14.99
N PRO A 36 2.79 -31.25 14.83
CA PRO A 36 3.14 -31.94 13.60
C PRO A 36 2.24 -31.40 12.47
N LEU A 37 2.88 -30.73 11.50
CA LEU A 37 2.23 -30.08 10.37
C LEU A 37 2.95 -30.44 9.08
N SER A 38 2.17 -30.79 8.06
CA SER A 38 2.63 -30.91 6.68
C SER A 38 1.96 -29.81 5.85
N VAL A 39 2.77 -29.03 5.14
CA VAL A 39 2.29 -27.89 4.34
C VAL A 39 2.51 -28.18 2.87
N ASP A 40 1.42 -28.26 2.11
CA ASP A 40 1.44 -28.42 0.66
C ASP A 40 1.08 -27.07 0.01
N LEU A 41 1.95 -26.52 -0.84
CA LEU A 41 1.70 -25.27 -1.57
C LEU A 41 1.42 -25.57 -3.06
N PHE A 42 0.32 -25.05 -3.57
CA PHE A 42 -0.11 -25.19 -4.95
C PHE A 42 -0.06 -23.84 -5.66
N GLU A 43 0.71 -23.74 -6.74
CA GLU A 43 0.78 -22.56 -7.61
C GLU A 43 0.36 -22.98 -9.02
N ALA A 44 -0.45 -22.14 -9.68
CA ALA A 44 -0.97 -22.42 -11.01
C ALA A 44 0.03 -22.02 -12.11
N ALA A 45 0.85 -21.00 -11.86
CA ALA A 45 1.92 -20.55 -12.74
C ALA A 45 3.13 -21.49 -12.72
N ASP A 46 4.02 -21.33 -13.69
CA ASP A 46 5.30 -22.02 -13.81
C ASP A 46 6.36 -21.53 -12.80
N ARG A 47 6.02 -20.56 -11.96
CA ARG A 47 6.92 -19.96 -10.96
C ARG A 47 6.15 -19.43 -9.75
N PRO A 48 6.79 -19.39 -8.57
CA PRO A 48 6.28 -18.64 -7.43
C PRO A 48 6.48 -17.12 -7.60
N GLY A 49 5.90 -16.35 -6.69
CA GLY A 49 6.03 -14.89 -6.55
C GLY A 49 4.77 -14.12 -6.91
N GLY A 50 3.84 -14.72 -7.68
CA GLY A 50 2.64 -14.04 -8.15
C GLY A 50 2.98 -12.77 -8.92
N VAL A 51 2.40 -11.63 -8.51
CA VAL A 51 2.65 -10.31 -9.11
C VAL A 51 4.07 -9.78 -8.86
N ILE A 52 4.80 -10.31 -7.86
CA ILE A 52 6.18 -9.92 -7.59
C ILE A 52 7.10 -10.63 -8.57
N ARG A 53 7.85 -9.85 -9.33
CA ARG A 53 8.82 -10.35 -10.31
C ARG A 53 9.79 -9.26 -10.69
N THR A 54 11.09 -9.56 -10.62
CA THR A 54 12.14 -8.72 -11.18
C THR A 54 12.58 -9.27 -12.54
N LEU A 55 12.68 -8.39 -13.55
CA LEU A 55 13.21 -8.71 -14.88
C LEU A 55 14.60 -8.09 -15.04
N ALA A 56 15.58 -8.91 -15.43
CA ALA A 56 16.90 -8.42 -15.82
C ALA A 56 16.93 -8.13 -17.34
N ARG A 57 17.26 -6.88 -17.71
CA ARG A 57 17.43 -6.47 -19.11
C ARG A 57 18.71 -5.67 -19.28
N GLY A 58 19.77 -6.32 -19.75
CA GLY A 58 21.10 -5.72 -19.79
C GLY A 58 21.56 -5.33 -18.39
N ARG A 59 21.86 -4.04 -18.19
CA ARG A 59 22.26 -3.50 -16.88
C ARG A 59 21.10 -3.09 -15.97
N PHE A 60 19.85 -3.33 -16.38
CA PHE A 60 18.67 -2.87 -15.67
C PHE A 60 17.95 -4.01 -14.97
N LEU A 61 17.45 -3.72 -13.78
CA LEU A 61 16.42 -4.50 -13.10
C LEU A 61 15.11 -3.73 -13.22
N VAL A 62 14.06 -4.41 -13.66
CA VAL A 62 12.74 -3.82 -13.90
C VAL A 62 11.70 -4.61 -13.14
N GLU A 63 10.89 -3.93 -12.34
CA GLU A 63 9.78 -4.50 -11.58
C GLU A 63 8.47 -4.23 -12.36
N PRO A 64 7.94 -5.20 -13.14
CA PRO A 64 6.63 -5.08 -13.80
C PRO A 64 5.43 -5.04 -12.83
N GLY A 65 5.64 -5.34 -11.55
CA GLY A 65 4.61 -5.33 -10.50
C GLY A 65 4.98 -4.35 -9.38
N PRO A 66 4.95 -4.76 -8.11
CA PRO A 66 5.39 -3.90 -7.02
C PRO A 66 6.91 -3.71 -7.05
N ASP A 67 7.34 -2.46 -6.91
CA ASP A 67 8.76 -2.07 -6.91
C ASP A 67 9.31 -1.78 -5.50
N SER A 68 8.42 -1.60 -4.53
CA SER A 68 8.75 -1.15 -3.18
C SER A 68 7.61 -1.47 -2.20
N PHE A 69 7.88 -1.31 -0.90
CA PHE A 69 6.88 -1.42 0.16
C PHE A 69 7.16 -0.40 1.26
N ILE A 70 6.12 -0.02 2.01
CA ILE A 70 6.24 0.95 3.10
C ILE A 70 6.75 0.25 4.36
N THR A 71 7.72 0.88 5.04
CA THR A 71 8.41 0.33 6.21
C THR A 71 7.76 0.69 7.55
N ASP A 72 6.64 1.42 7.55
CA ASP A 72 5.86 1.73 8.75
C ASP A 72 5.12 0.49 9.29
N ARG A 73 4.75 -0.43 8.40
CA ARG A 73 4.15 -1.72 8.73
C ARG A 73 5.25 -2.74 9.03
N PRO A 74 5.31 -3.30 10.24
CA PRO A 74 6.41 -4.17 10.63
C PRO A 74 6.36 -5.56 9.98
N GLY A 75 5.25 -5.94 9.33
CA GLY A 75 5.07 -7.29 8.78
C GLY A 75 6.15 -7.71 7.78
N ALA A 76 6.38 -6.89 6.75
CA ALA A 76 7.38 -7.14 5.72
C ALA A 76 8.81 -7.10 6.26
N ILE A 77 9.13 -6.12 7.12
CA ILE A 77 10.45 -5.99 7.75
C ILE A 77 10.77 -7.20 8.62
N ARG A 78 9.82 -7.64 9.45
CA ARG A 78 10.00 -8.84 10.27
C ARG A 78 10.19 -10.08 9.41
N LEU A 79 9.45 -10.21 8.31
CA LEU A 79 9.65 -11.33 7.39
C LEU A 79 11.06 -11.28 6.80
N ALA A 80 11.49 -10.13 6.26
CA ALA A 80 12.83 -9.93 5.71
C ALA A 80 13.93 -10.30 6.72
N GLY A 81 13.77 -9.94 7.99
CA GLY A 81 14.67 -10.37 9.07
C GLY A 81 14.70 -11.88 9.25
N ARG A 82 13.55 -12.55 9.32
CA ARG A 82 13.46 -14.00 9.49
C ARG A 82 14.07 -14.79 8.33
N ILE A 83 14.00 -14.26 7.10
CA ILE A 83 14.56 -14.92 5.89
C ILE A 83 15.96 -14.40 5.51
N GLY A 84 16.62 -13.62 6.36
CA GLY A 84 17.99 -13.15 6.14
C GLY A 84 18.15 -12.12 5.02
N LEU A 85 17.08 -11.39 4.66
CA LEU A 85 17.10 -10.34 3.63
C LEU A 85 17.16 -8.92 4.19
N ALA A 86 17.23 -8.74 5.52
CA ALA A 86 17.23 -7.42 6.14
C ALA A 86 18.35 -6.50 5.59
N GLU A 87 19.59 -7.01 5.50
CA GLU A 87 20.75 -6.26 5.00
C GLU A 87 20.73 -5.99 3.48
N ARG A 88 19.78 -6.59 2.75
CA ARG A 88 19.60 -6.39 1.30
C ARG A 88 18.54 -5.32 0.99
N MET A 89 17.88 -4.76 2.00
CA MET A 89 16.89 -3.70 1.81
C MET A 89 17.59 -2.41 1.39
N ILE A 90 17.12 -1.81 0.29
CA ILE A 90 17.65 -0.54 -0.21
C ILE A 90 16.66 0.58 0.15
N PRO A 91 17.04 1.56 0.98
CA PRO A 91 16.15 2.66 1.34
C PRO A 91 15.97 3.64 0.18
N VAL A 92 14.81 4.29 0.15
CA VAL A 92 14.57 5.43 -0.77
C VAL A 92 15.57 6.53 -0.45
N ARG A 93 16.24 7.04 -1.48
CA ARG A 93 17.21 8.13 -1.35
C ARG A 93 16.47 9.42 -1.01
N ALA A 94 16.57 9.88 0.24
CA ALA A 94 15.84 11.04 0.76
C ALA A 94 15.95 12.31 -0.13
N ARG A 95 17.10 12.53 -0.78
CA ARG A 95 17.31 13.63 -1.74
C ARG A 95 16.28 13.66 -2.87
N PHE A 96 15.78 12.50 -3.29
CA PHE A 96 14.86 12.33 -4.40
C PHE A 96 13.45 11.94 -3.96
N ALA A 97 13.17 11.91 -2.66
CA ALA A 97 11.86 11.55 -2.11
C ALA A 97 10.85 12.69 -2.31
N ARG A 98 10.35 12.85 -3.54
CA ARG A 98 9.33 13.83 -3.92
C ARG A 98 8.36 13.21 -4.92
N SER A 99 7.07 13.49 -4.76
CA SER A 99 6.06 13.18 -5.76
C SER A 99 5.55 14.46 -6.42
N PHE A 100 5.02 14.31 -7.63
CA PHE A 100 4.54 15.41 -8.45
C PHE A 100 3.17 15.08 -9.01
N VAL A 101 2.36 16.12 -9.20
CA VAL A 101 1.12 16.07 -9.96
C VAL A 101 1.31 16.88 -11.23
N VAL A 102 0.91 16.32 -12.37
CA VAL A 102 0.89 17.04 -13.64
C VAL A 102 -0.39 17.87 -13.72
N ARG A 103 -0.25 19.17 -13.94
CA ARG A 103 -1.38 20.08 -14.17
C ARG A 103 -1.03 21.05 -15.29
N ALA A 104 -1.91 21.16 -16.29
CA ALA A 104 -1.70 22.04 -17.44
C ALA A 104 -0.30 21.85 -18.09
N GLY A 105 0.13 20.60 -18.25
CA GLY A 105 1.42 20.25 -18.84
C GLY A 105 2.65 20.52 -17.97
N ARG A 106 2.48 20.93 -16.71
CA ARG A 106 3.59 21.26 -15.79
C ARG A 106 3.58 20.36 -14.57
N LEU A 107 4.77 20.00 -14.10
CA LEU A 107 4.97 19.24 -12.86
C LEU A 107 4.88 20.18 -11.66
N HIS A 108 4.00 19.86 -10.73
CA HIS A 108 3.87 20.56 -9.46
C HIS A 108 4.19 19.60 -8.31
N PRO A 109 5.06 20.00 -7.36
CA PRO A 109 5.35 19.16 -6.21
C PRO A 109 4.09 18.95 -5.36
N THR A 110 3.89 17.74 -4.88
CA THR A 110 2.83 17.45 -3.90
C THR A 110 3.15 18.13 -2.56
N PRO A 111 2.15 18.61 -1.82
CA PRO A 111 2.36 19.16 -0.49
C PRO A 111 2.94 18.11 0.46
N ALA A 112 4.03 18.45 1.15
CA ALA A 112 4.60 17.56 2.17
C ALA A 112 3.58 17.29 3.28
N GLY A 113 3.44 16.02 3.67
CA GLY A 113 2.53 15.60 4.74
C GLY A 113 1.18 15.06 4.28
N PHE A 114 0.91 14.96 2.98
CA PHE A 114 -0.26 14.25 2.45
C PHE A 114 0.06 12.74 2.33
N TYR A 115 0.07 12.03 3.46
CA TYR A 115 0.04 10.57 3.43
C TYR A 115 -1.42 10.13 3.40
N LEU A 116 -1.82 9.61 2.23
CA LEU A 116 -3.13 9.03 1.91
C LEU A 116 -4.34 9.98 1.95
N VAL A 117 -4.65 10.71 3.03
CA VAL A 117 -5.88 11.58 3.05
C VAL A 117 -5.78 12.81 3.98
N ALA A 118 -4.90 12.82 4.98
CA ALA A 118 -4.85 13.90 5.97
C ALA A 118 -3.54 14.69 5.90
N PRO A 119 -3.58 16.04 5.79
CA PRO A 119 -2.37 16.85 5.86
C PRO A 119 -1.80 16.81 7.28
N SER A 120 -0.68 16.11 7.48
CA SER A 120 0.03 16.12 8.77
C SER A 120 0.70 17.46 9.08
N ARG A 121 0.75 18.37 8.11
CA ARG A 121 1.23 19.75 8.24
C ARG A 121 0.34 20.69 7.42
N ILE A 122 -0.21 21.70 8.09
CA ILE A 122 -1.09 22.71 7.47
C ILE A 122 -0.28 23.67 6.56
N LEU A 123 0.96 23.97 6.93
CA LEU A 123 1.78 25.00 6.26
C LEU A 123 2.11 24.68 4.78
N PRO A 124 2.55 23.46 4.40
CA PRO A 124 2.79 23.10 3.00
C PRO A 124 1.53 23.09 2.13
N PHE A 125 0.37 22.91 2.74
CA PHE A 125 -0.91 22.93 2.05
C PHE A 125 -1.32 24.37 1.67
N LEU A 126 -0.97 25.36 2.49
CA LEU A 126 -1.24 26.78 2.19
C LEU A 126 -0.40 27.33 1.04
N THR A 127 0.82 26.80 0.84
CA THR A 127 1.76 27.31 -0.16
C THR A 127 1.69 26.59 -1.51
N THR A 128 0.91 25.52 -1.63
CA THR A 128 0.86 24.74 -2.87
C THR A 128 0.29 25.54 -4.06
N PRO A 129 0.88 25.43 -5.27
CA PRO A 129 0.31 25.98 -6.50
C PRO A 129 -0.81 25.11 -7.10
N LEU A 130 -1.06 23.93 -6.51
CA LEU A 130 -2.11 23.02 -6.99
C LEU A 130 -3.51 23.58 -6.72
N LEU A 131 -3.67 24.35 -5.66
CA LEU A 131 -4.95 24.96 -5.25
C LEU A 131 -4.94 26.46 -5.54
N GLY A 132 -6.03 26.96 -6.11
CA GLY A 132 -6.33 28.38 -6.16
C GLY A 132 -6.75 28.92 -4.80
N LEU A 133 -6.91 30.23 -4.69
CA LEU A 133 -7.31 30.88 -3.44
C LEU A 133 -8.64 30.34 -2.89
N ARG A 134 -9.62 30.09 -3.78
CA ARG A 134 -10.92 29.52 -3.41
C ARG A 134 -10.79 28.11 -2.83
N GLY A 135 -10.01 27.22 -3.47
CA GLY A 135 -9.74 25.89 -2.96
C GLY A 135 -9.04 25.90 -1.61
N LYS A 136 -8.06 26.80 -1.43
CA LYS A 136 -7.36 26.96 -0.14
C LYS A 136 -8.32 27.39 0.97
N ILE A 137 -9.16 28.40 0.72
CA ILE A 137 -10.18 28.83 1.69
C ILE A 137 -11.13 27.67 1.98
N ARG A 138 -11.65 27.00 0.95
CA ARG A 138 -12.59 25.89 1.10
C ARG A 138 -12.02 24.74 1.93
N ALA A 139 -10.77 24.38 1.68
CA ALA A 139 -10.08 23.36 2.45
C ALA A 139 -9.74 23.83 3.88
N GLY A 140 -9.48 25.13 4.08
CA GLY A 140 -9.28 25.71 5.41
C GLY A 140 -10.52 25.66 6.31
N LEU A 141 -11.72 25.67 5.73
CA LEU A 141 -12.98 25.52 6.49
C LEU A 141 -13.08 24.19 7.24
N ASP A 142 -12.27 23.19 6.88
CA ASP A 142 -12.19 21.91 7.57
C ASP A 142 -11.95 22.02 9.08
N LEU A 143 -11.27 23.08 9.51
CA LEU A 143 -10.95 23.37 10.92
C LEU A 143 -12.18 23.72 11.76
N ILE A 144 -13.26 24.18 11.12
CA ILE A 144 -14.50 24.61 11.78
C ILE A 144 -15.71 23.76 11.40
N LEU A 145 -15.60 22.94 10.35
CA LEU A 145 -16.68 22.06 9.92
C LEU A 145 -16.93 20.98 10.98
N PRO A 146 -18.21 20.74 11.35
CA PRO A 146 -18.54 19.72 12.33
C PRO A 146 -18.09 18.33 11.88
N ALA A 147 -17.70 17.51 12.84
CA ALA A 147 -17.47 16.09 12.59
C ALA A 147 -18.79 15.41 12.19
N ARG A 148 -18.68 14.40 11.33
CA ARG A 148 -19.80 13.52 11.01
C ARG A 148 -20.06 12.62 12.22
N THR A 149 -21.34 12.35 12.53
CA THR A 149 -21.76 11.68 13.77
C THR A 149 -22.37 10.29 13.56
N ASP A 150 -22.52 9.84 12.32
CA ASP A 150 -22.97 8.49 12.00
C ASP A 150 -21.77 7.57 11.71
N ASP A 151 -21.96 6.26 11.89
CA ASP A 151 -20.94 5.23 11.65
C ASP A 151 -21.05 4.63 10.24
N ALA A 152 -21.70 5.34 9.32
CA ALA A 152 -21.86 4.87 7.95
C ALA A 152 -20.52 4.93 7.20
N ASP A 153 -20.17 3.84 6.51
CA ASP A 153 -19.02 3.85 5.61
C ASP A 153 -19.22 4.90 4.51
N GLU A 154 -18.17 5.65 4.22
CA GLU A 154 -18.16 6.65 3.16
C GLU A 154 -16.92 6.46 2.31
N SER A 155 -17.02 6.82 1.03
CA SER A 155 -15.86 6.74 0.16
C SER A 155 -14.82 7.79 0.53
N ILE A 156 -13.54 7.51 0.26
CA ILE A 156 -12.46 8.49 0.41
C ILE A 156 -12.78 9.76 -0.40
N GLY A 157 -13.38 9.62 -1.59
CA GLY A 157 -13.82 10.72 -2.43
C GLY A 157 -14.86 11.60 -1.75
N GLU A 158 -15.92 11.02 -1.18
CA GLU A 158 -16.96 11.75 -0.46
C GLU A 158 -16.41 12.45 0.77
N PHE A 159 -15.54 11.80 1.53
CA PHE A 159 -14.86 12.41 2.68
C PHE A 159 -14.08 13.66 2.24
N VAL A 160 -13.23 13.55 1.22
CA VAL A 160 -12.42 14.68 0.73
C VAL A 160 -13.30 15.80 0.16
N LEU A 161 -14.37 15.48 -0.56
CA LEU A 161 -15.34 16.47 -1.06
C LEU A 161 -15.98 17.27 0.07
N ARG A 162 -16.45 16.55 1.09
CA ARG A 162 -17.15 17.12 2.24
C ARG A 162 -16.21 17.97 3.11
N ARG A 163 -15.01 17.46 3.37
CA ARG A 163 -14.02 18.11 4.26
C ARG A 163 -13.21 19.19 3.53
N LEU A 164 -12.60 18.85 2.40
CA LEU A 164 -11.57 19.66 1.74
C LEU A 164 -12.01 20.29 0.40
N GLY A 165 -13.15 19.86 -0.15
CA GLY A 165 -13.74 20.40 -1.37
C GLY A 165 -13.24 19.77 -2.68
N ARG A 166 -13.97 20.07 -3.76
CA ARG A 166 -13.76 19.52 -5.11
C ARG A 166 -12.36 19.73 -5.66
N GLU A 167 -11.80 20.93 -5.48
CA GLU A 167 -10.47 21.26 -6.01
C GLU A 167 -9.37 20.41 -5.37
N THR A 168 -9.50 20.10 -4.07
CA THR A 168 -8.58 19.21 -3.36
C THR A 168 -8.73 17.76 -3.83
N LEU A 169 -9.96 17.30 -4.03
CA LEU A 169 -10.20 15.96 -4.57
C LEU A 169 -9.56 15.81 -5.96
N ASP A 170 -9.86 16.71 -6.90
CA ASP A 170 -9.42 16.59 -8.28
C ASP A 170 -7.91 16.74 -8.47
N ARG A 171 -7.28 17.64 -7.72
CA ARG A 171 -5.89 18.05 -8.00
C ARG A 171 -4.86 17.43 -7.07
N ILE A 172 -5.30 16.81 -5.97
CA ILE A 172 -4.40 16.24 -4.97
C ILE A 172 -4.84 14.81 -4.65
N ALA A 173 -6.02 14.63 -4.06
CA ALA A 173 -6.38 13.32 -3.49
C ALA A 173 -6.56 12.25 -4.58
N GLN A 174 -7.33 12.53 -5.64
CA GLN A 174 -7.57 11.58 -6.73
C GLN A 174 -6.25 11.14 -7.40
N PRO A 175 -5.35 12.03 -7.87
CA PRO A 175 -4.06 11.63 -8.43
C PRO A 175 -3.25 10.72 -7.50
N MET A 176 -3.25 11.00 -6.19
CA MET A 176 -2.49 10.22 -5.21
C MET A 176 -3.12 8.86 -4.94
N ILE A 177 -4.44 8.81 -4.79
CA ILE A 177 -5.18 7.56 -4.55
C ILE A 177 -5.06 6.64 -5.75
N THR A 178 -5.22 7.17 -6.97
CA THR A 178 -5.06 6.40 -8.20
C THR A 178 -3.61 5.90 -8.36
N ALA A 179 -2.60 6.67 -7.93
CA ALA A 179 -1.21 6.22 -7.98
C ALA A 179 -0.93 5.02 -7.05
N VAL A 180 -1.65 4.89 -5.93
CA VAL A 180 -1.45 3.79 -4.97
C VAL A 180 -2.37 2.60 -5.26
N HIS A 181 -3.64 2.85 -5.55
CA HIS A 181 -4.67 1.81 -5.65
C HIS A 181 -5.16 1.54 -7.08
N GLY A 182 -4.82 2.39 -8.05
CA GLY A 182 -5.36 2.32 -9.41
C GLY A 182 -6.89 2.52 -9.49
N GLY A 183 -7.53 2.91 -8.39
CA GLY A 183 -8.98 2.94 -8.24
C GLY A 183 -9.59 4.33 -8.32
N ASP A 184 -10.92 4.36 -8.47
CA ASP A 184 -11.76 5.55 -8.35
C ASP A 184 -11.95 5.88 -6.85
N PRO A 185 -11.55 7.08 -6.39
CA PRO A 185 -11.70 7.46 -4.98
C PRO A 185 -13.15 7.45 -4.49
N MET A 186 -14.14 7.55 -5.39
CA MET A 186 -15.57 7.47 -5.05
C MET A 186 -16.04 6.04 -4.74
N LYS A 187 -15.20 5.03 -5.00
CA LYS A 187 -15.52 3.60 -4.79
C LYS A 187 -14.64 2.93 -3.74
N LEU A 188 -13.66 3.67 -3.21
CA LEU A 188 -12.76 3.17 -2.17
C LEU A 188 -13.31 3.56 -0.81
N SER A 189 -13.59 2.56 0.02
CA SER A 189 -13.98 2.76 1.42
C SER A 189 -12.89 3.54 2.18
N LEU A 190 -13.33 4.41 3.09
CA LEU A 190 -12.43 5.13 3.99
C LEU A 190 -11.95 4.26 5.17
N LEU A 191 -12.69 3.20 5.51
CA LEU A 191 -12.47 2.34 6.67
C LEU A 191 -11.53 1.16 6.39
#